data_AF-A0A7C7I623-F1
#
_entry.id   AF-A0A7C7I623-F1
#
_cell.length_a   1.000
_cell.length_b   1.000
_cell.length_c   1.000
_cell.angle_alpha   90.00
_cell.angle_beta   90.00
_cell.angle_gamma   90.00
#
_symmetry.space_group_name_H-M   'P 1'
#
loop_
_entity.id
_entity.type
_entity.pdbx_description
1 polymer ?
#
loop_
_entity_poly.entity_id
_entity_poly.type
_entity_poly.pdbx_seq_one_letter_code
_entity_poly.pdbx_strand_id
1 'polypeptide(L)'
;MGLNNLVRAATFAATAIGLGFMFMLVPNVEFISVTVFLSGLTLGVLFGAMVGGTAMMIYSILNPLGSGLIYIPLLVGQIIAMAGIGAAGAVTGRLFKSMPLRISIPVAGISGFICALWYDGITTMAYPVSAGYNWDETLTYAVSGLIFTFMHAVSNTMIFSIVVPGYLKRLSP
;
A
#
# COMPACT_ATOMS: atom_id res chain seq x y z
N MET A 1 -24.38 -11.87 2.51
CA MET A 1 -23.51 -10.82 1.93
C MET A 1 -22.19 -10.66 2.67
N GLY A 2 -22.14 -10.64 4.01
CA GLY A 2 -20.88 -10.50 4.77
C GLY A 2 -19.84 -11.61 4.54
N LEU A 3 -20.27 -12.88 4.49
CA LEU A 3 -19.35 -14.02 4.33
C LEU A 3 -18.56 -13.98 3.00
N ASN A 4 -19.24 -13.71 1.87
CA ASN A 4 -18.55 -13.62 0.57
C ASN A 4 -17.52 -12.48 0.53
N ASN A 5 -17.85 -11.32 1.12
CA ASN A 5 -16.91 -10.20 1.18
C ASN A 5 -15.73 -10.50 2.11
N LEU A 6 -15.96 -11.21 3.21
CA LEU A 6 -14.91 -11.66 4.11
C LEU A 6 -13.95 -12.64 3.42
N VAL A 7 -14.48 -13.63 2.69
CA VAL A 7 -13.66 -14.58 1.93
C VAL A 7 -12.82 -13.84 0.88
N ARG A 8 -13.44 -12.93 0.11
CA ARG A 8 -12.71 -12.11 -0.88
C ARG A 8 -11.63 -11.24 -0.22
N ALA A 9 -11.94 -10.63 0.92
CA ALA A 9 -10.97 -9.84 1.69
C ALA A 9 -9.78 -10.72 2.13
N ALA A 10 -10.04 -11.92 2.66
CA ALA A 10 -8.98 -12.86 3.03
C ALA A 10 -8.12 -13.26 1.83
N THR A 11 -8.73 -13.49 0.65
CA THR A 11 -7.98 -13.76 -0.59
C THR A 11 -7.10 -12.59 -1.01
N PHE A 12 -7.61 -11.35 -0.94
CA PHE A 12 -6.79 -10.16 -1.21
C PHE A 12 -5.64 -10.01 -0.22
N ALA A 13 -5.90 -10.23 1.08
CA ALA A 13 -4.87 -10.16 2.11
C ALA A 13 -3.77 -11.21 1.88
N ALA A 14 -4.14 -12.47 1.62
CA ALA A 14 -3.20 -13.54 1.30
C ALA A 14 -2.39 -13.24 0.03
N THR A 15 -3.04 -12.71 -1.00
CA THR A 15 -2.36 -12.30 -2.25
C THR A 15 -1.38 -11.17 -1.99
N ALA A 16 -1.77 -10.15 -1.22
CA ALA A 16 -0.92 -9.03 -0.87
C ALA A 16 0.32 -9.49 -0.09
N ILE A 17 0.13 -10.34 0.92
CA ILE A 17 1.23 -10.93 1.70
C ILE A 17 2.16 -11.77 0.81
N GLY A 18 1.60 -12.64 -0.04
CA GLY A 18 2.37 -13.49 -0.95
C GLY A 18 3.20 -12.69 -1.95
N LEU A 19 2.62 -11.66 -2.55
CA LEU A 19 3.33 -10.73 -3.44
C LEU A 19 4.40 -9.93 -2.69
N GLY A 20 4.12 -9.52 -1.45
CA GLY A 20 5.09 -8.88 -0.58
C GLY A 20 6.34 -9.74 -0.38
N PHE A 21 6.17 -11.00 0.01
CA PHE A 21 7.30 -11.92 0.18
C PHE A 21 8.01 -12.25 -1.14
N MET A 22 7.26 -12.37 -2.24
CA MET A 22 7.84 -12.66 -3.56
C MET A 22 8.77 -11.55 -4.07
N PHE A 23 8.43 -10.28 -3.81
CA PHE A 23 9.22 -9.12 -4.25
C PHE A 23 10.11 -8.53 -3.15
N MET A 24 10.21 -9.16 -1.98
CA MET A 24 10.95 -8.64 -0.82
C MET A 24 12.42 -8.27 -1.11
N LEU A 25 13.08 -9.00 -2.01
CA LEU A 25 14.48 -8.78 -2.37
C LEU A 25 14.65 -7.83 -3.56
N VAL A 26 13.56 -7.37 -4.18
CA VAL A 26 13.60 -6.41 -5.28
C VAL A 26 13.42 -5.00 -4.70
N PRO A 27 14.47 -4.17 -4.69
CA PRO A 27 14.39 -2.87 -4.02
C PRO A 27 13.36 -1.96 -4.70
N ASN A 28 12.57 -1.25 -3.89
CA ASN A 28 11.57 -0.27 -4.31
C ASN A 28 10.45 -0.81 -5.23
N VAL A 29 10.33 -2.12 -5.42
CA VAL A 29 9.24 -2.75 -6.19
C VAL A 29 8.32 -3.48 -5.23
N GLU A 30 7.08 -3.01 -5.13
CA GLU A 30 6.19 -3.38 -4.04
C GLU A 30 4.76 -3.54 -4.57
N PHE A 31 4.16 -4.72 -4.36
CA PHE A 31 2.86 -5.10 -4.92
C PHE A 31 1.74 -5.26 -3.87
N ILE A 32 2.06 -5.18 -2.58
CA ILE A 32 1.11 -5.13 -1.47
C ILE A 32 0.21 -3.89 -1.65
N SER A 33 0.75 -2.69 -1.91
CA SER A 33 -0.01 -1.44 -2.00
C SER A 33 -1.08 -1.49 -3.09
N VAL A 34 -0.71 -1.93 -4.30
CA VAL A 34 -1.68 -2.04 -5.39
C VAL A 34 -2.74 -3.10 -5.09
N THR A 35 -2.37 -4.21 -4.46
CA THR A 35 -3.31 -5.29 -4.12
C THR A 35 -4.30 -4.84 -3.03
N VAL A 36 -3.81 -4.14 -2.01
CA VAL A 36 -4.62 -3.55 -0.95
C VAL A 36 -5.55 -2.47 -1.51
N PHE A 37 -5.04 -1.60 -2.38
CA PHE A 37 -5.85 -0.60 -3.08
C PHE A 37 -6.97 -1.25 -3.90
N LEU A 38 -6.67 -2.30 -4.66
CA LEU A 38 -7.67 -3.06 -5.43
C LEU A 38 -8.74 -3.71 -4.54
N SER A 39 -8.36 -4.17 -3.34
CA SER A 39 -9.31 -4.72 -2.37
C SER A 39 -10.33 -3.66 -1.91
N GLY A 40 -9.88 -2.43 -1.67
CA GLY A 40 -10.76 -1.31 -1.39
C GLY A 40 -11.64 -0.93 -2.56
N LEU A 41 -11.06 -0.87 -3.76
CA LEU A 41 -11.77 -0.58 -5.00
C LEU A 41 -12.93 -1.56 -5.24
N THR A 42 -12.77 -2.82 -4.82
CA THR A 42 -13.76 -3.88 -5.05
C THR A 42 -14.71 -4.14 -3.90
N LEU A 43 -14.25 -4.04 -2.65
CA LEU A 43 -15.01 -4.42 -1.46
C LEU A 43 -15.49 -3.22 -0.63
N GLY A 44 -15.02 -2.02 -0.96
CA GLY A 44 -15.35 -0.78 -0.27
C GLY A 44 -14.40 -0.45 0.89
N VAL A 45 -14.68 0.67 1.55
CA VAL A 45 -13.76 1.29 2.53
C VAL A 45 -13.43 0.36 3.70
N LEU A 46 -14.44 -0.24 4.34
CA LEU A 46 -14.24 -1.04 5.54
C LEU A 46 -13.38 -2.28 5.27
N PHE A 47 -13.75 -3.07 4.25
CA PHE A 47 -13.00 -4.27 3.89
C PHE A 47 -11.62 -3.94 3.32
N GLY A 48 -11.49 -2.87 2.52
CA GLY A 48 -10.18 -2.41 2.03
C GLY A 48 -9.23 -2.05 3.17
N ALA A 49 -9.71 -1.29 4.16
CA ALA A 49 -8.92 -0.95 5.34
C ALA A 49 -8.53 -2.18 6.17
N MET A 50 -9.46 -3.12 6.37
CA MET A 50 -9.17 -4.39 7.06
C MET A 50 -8.10 -5.20 6.32
N VAL A 51 -8.20 -5.31 4.99
CA VAL A 51 -7.19 -6.00 4.17
C VAL A 51 -5.83 -5.34 4.31
N GLY A 52 -5.76 -4.02 4.16
CA GLY A 52 -4.51 -3.27 4.31
C GLY A 52 -3.86 -3.46 5.66
N GLY A 53 -4.62 -3.24 6.74
CA GLY A 53 -4.10 -3.38 8.09
C GLY A 53 -3.65 -4.81 8.42
N THR A 54 -4.46 -5.81 8.09
CA THR A 54 -4.13 -7.21 8.38
C THR A 54 -2.99 -7.76 7.52
N ALA A 55 -2.96 -7.44 6.23
CA ALA A 55 -1.87 -7.84 5.35
C ALA A 55 -0.54 -7.25 5.81
N MET A 56 -0.52 -5.95 6.13
CA MET A 56 0.69 -5.28 6.61
C MET A 56 1.13 -5.78 7.98
N MET A 57 0.19 -6.04 8.89
CA MET A 57 0.50 -6.62 10.20
C MET A 57 1.20 -7.97 10.05
N ILE A 58 0.63 -8.90 9.26
CA ILE A 58 1.20 -10.23 9.06
C ILE A 58 2.55 -10.13 8.34
N TYR A 59 2.61 -9.37 7.25
CA TYR A 59 3.83 -9.20 6.47
C TYR A 59 4.97 -8.60 7.30
N SER A 60 4.71 -7.56 8.10
CA SER A 60 5.71 -6.90 8.94
C SER A 60 6.18 -7.78 10.11
N ILE A 61 5.25 -8.43 10.81
CA ILE A 61 5.59 -9.29 11.96
C ILE A 61 6.39 -10.52 11.52
N LEU A 62 6.00 -11.15 10.41
CA LEU A 62 6.61 -12.38 9.91
C LEU A 62 7.71 -12.14 8.87
N ASN A 63 8.24 -10.92 8.78
CA ASN A 63 9.29 -10.61 7.81
C ASN A 63 10.61 -11.30 8.19
N PRO A 64 11.17 -12.19 7.34
CA PRO A 64 12.40 -12.93 7.63
C PRO A 64 13.64 -12.03 7.69
N LEU A 65 13.60 -10.83 7.10
CA LEU A 65 14.69 -9.85 7.18
C LEU A 65 14.69 -9.07 8.51
N GLY A 66 13.63 -9.21 9.32
CA GLY A 66 13.50 -8.57 10.62
C GLY A 66 12.04 -8.33 11.00
N SER A 67 11.66 -8.72 12.20
CA SER A 67 10.27 -8.59 12.65
C SER A 67 9.92 -7.15 13.03
N GLY A 68 8.78 -6.67 12.54
CA GLY A 68 8.20 -5.37 12.92
C GLY A 68 7.89 -5.24 14.41
N LEU A 69 7.84 -6.35 15.17
CA LEU A 69 7.65 -6.34 16.62
C LEU A 69 8.78 -5.62 17.38
N ILE A 70 9.95 -5.48 16.76
CA ILE A 70 11.08 -4.74 17.35
C ILE A 70 10.81 -3.23 17.37
N TYR A 71 10.09 -2.72 16.36
CA TYR A 71 9.83 -1.30 16.16
C TYR A 71 8.34 -1.00 16.21
N ILE A 72 7.74 -1.06 17.40
CA ILE A 72 6.27 -0.98 17.58
C ILE A 72 5.65 0.29 16.96
N PRO A 73 6.19 1.52 17.17
CA PRO A 73 5.65 2.71 16.48
C PRO A 73 5.66 2.59 14.97
N LEU A 74 6.72 2.02 14.37
CA LEU A 74 6.79 1.77 12.94
C LEU A 74 5.72 0.75 12.51
N LEU A 75 5.58 -0.38 13.22
CA LEU A 75 4.57 -1.39 12.92
C LEU A 75 3.16 -0.79 12.91
N VAL A 76 2.83 0.01 13.91
CA VAL A 76 1.53 0.70 13.98
C VAL A 76 1.38 1.70 12.83
N GLY A 77 2.42 2.49 12.54
CA GLY A 77 2.44 3.41 11.41
C GLY A 77 2.19 2.71 10.07
N GLN A 78 2.84 1.57 9.84
CA GLN A 78 2.66 0.75 8.64
C GLN A 78 1.23 0.23 8.52
N ILE A 79 0.66 -0.29 9.61
CA ILE A 79 -0.72 -0.80 9.63
C ILE A 79 -1.72 0.32 9.30
N ILE A 80 -1.57 1.50 9.91
CA ILE A 80 -2.42 2.67 9.67
C ILE A 80 -2.27 3.14 8.21
N ALA A 81 -1.03 3.27 7.73
CA ALA A 81 -0.76 3.69 6.36
C ALA A 81 -1.44 2.77 5.35
N MET A 82 -1.31 1.46 5.54
CA MET A 82 -1.83 0.46 4.61
C MET A 82 -3.36 0.32 4.70
N ALA A 83 -3.94 0.45 5.89
CA ALA A 83 -5.39 0.59 6.03
C ALA A 83 -5.92 1.83 5.27
N GLY A 84 -5.17 2.95 5.33
CA GLY A 84 -5.45 4.17 4.57
C GLY A 84 -5.43 3.95 3.05
N ILE A 85 -4.43 3.23 2.53
CA ILE A 85 -4.34 2.87 1.10
C ILE A 85 -5.55 2.01 0.67
N GLY A 86 -5.93 1.04 1.50
CA GLY A 86 -7.12 0.23 1.27
C GLY A 86 -8.39 1.08 1.22
N ALA A 87 -8.55 2.03 2.15
CA ALA A 87 -9.66 2.97 2.12
C ALA A 87 -9.63 3.87 0.87
N ALA A 88 -8.46 4.36 0.48
CA ALA A 88 -8.28 5.23 -0.68
C ALA A 88 -8.73 4.56 -1.98
N GLY A 89 -8.46 3.26 -2.14
CA GLY A 89 -8.93 2.47 -3.28
C GLY A 89 -10.45 2.46 -3.45
N ALA A 90 -11.20 2.44 -2.34
CA ALA A 90 -12.66 2.50 -2.39
C ALA A 90 -13.18 3.87 -2.84
N VAL A 91 -12.53 4.95 -2.41
CA VAL A 91 -12.90 6.33 -2.76
C VAL A 91 -12.61 6.59 -4.24
N THR A 92 -11.41 6.25 -4.70
CA THR A 92 -11.01 6.40 -6.11
C THR A 92 -11.72 5.42 -7.04
N GLY A 93 -12.14 4.25 -6.56
CA GLY A 93 -12.97 3.29 -7.30
C GLY A 93 -14.26 3.91 -7.87
N ARG A 94 -14.80 4.95 -7.23
CA ARG A 94 -15.96 5.70 -7.75
C ARG A 94 -15.61 6.54 -8.98
N LEU A 95 -14.40 7.12 -9.04
CA LEU A 95 -13.94 7.87 -10.21
C LEU A 95 -13.72 6.96 -11.42
N PHE A 96 -13.18 5.75 -11.22
CA PHE A 96 -12.84 4.85 -12.32
C PHE A 96 -14.02 4.29 -13.10
N LYS A 97 -15.23 4.21 -12.50
CA LYS A 97 -16.43 3.64 -13.15
C LYS A 97 -16.86 4.36 -14.42
N SER A 98 -16.53 5.65 -14.53
CA SER A 98 -17.00 6.53 -15.61
C SER A 98 -15.88 6.91 -16.58
N MET A 99 -14.67 6.41 -16.36
CA MET A 99 -13.49 6.85 -17.10
C MET A 99 -13.13 5.88 -18.23
N PRO A 100 -12.80 6.37 -19.43
CA PRO A 100 -12.24 5.54 -20.49
C PRO A 100 -10.84 5.06 -20.09
N LEU A 101 -10.42 3.90 -20.63
CA LEU A 101 -9.15 3.26 -20.28
C LEU A 101 -7.93 4.18 -20.43
N ARG A 102 -7.93 5.06 -21.43
CA ARG A 102 -6.83 6.03 -21.65
C ARG A 102 -6.66 7.03 -20.51
N ILE A 103 -7.75 7.37 -19.81
CA ILE A 103 -7.75 8.29 -18.67
C ILE A 103 -7.52 7.53 -17.36
N SER A 104 -7.96 6.27 -17.26
CA SER A 104 -7.73 5.49 -16.04
C SER A 104 -6.25 5.17 -15.80
N ILE A 105 -5.42 5.07 -16.85
CA ILE A 105 -3.97 4.86 -16.72
C ILE A 105 -3.28 5.98 -15.93
N PRO A 106 -3.30 7.26 -16.37
CA PRO A 106 -2.65 8.33 -15.62
C PRO A 106 -3.28 8.55 -14.24
N VAL A 107 -4.60 8.40 -14.10
CA VAL A 107 -5.28 8.52 -12.79
C VAL A 107 -4.83 7.43 -11.82
N ALA A 108 -4.68 6.19 -12.29
CA ALA A 108 -4.13 5.11 -11.49
C ALA A 108 -2.68 5.37 -11.11
N GLY A 109 -1.83 5.83 -12.04
CA GLY A 109 -0.45 6.21 -11.76
C GLY A 109 -0.34 7.28 -10.68
N ILE A 110 -1.12 8.35 -10.79
CA ILE A 110 -1.17 9.41 -9.77
C ILE A 110 -1.65 8.86 -8.42
N SER A 111 -2.63 7.94 -8.43
CA SER A 111 -3.08 7.28 -7.21
C SER A 111 -1.95 6.48 -6.55
N GLY A 112 -1.16 5.74 -7.34
CA GLY A 112 0.01 5.00 -6.88
C GLY A 112 1.08 5.92 -6.30
N PHE A 113 1.37 7.04 -6.96
CA PHE A 113 2.28 8.07 -6.47
C PHE A 113 1.85 8.61 -5.09
N ILE A 114 0.57 8.99 -4.95
CA ILE A 114 0.03 9.52 -3.69
C ILE A 114 0.06 8.44 -2.59
N CYS A 115 -0.27 7.19 -2.92
CA CYS A 115 -0.22 6.09 -1.95
C CYS A 115 1.21 5.84 -1.46
N ALA A 116 2.20 5.88 -2.35
CA ALA A 116 3.60 5.74 -1.98
C ALA A 116 4.06 6.87 -1.04
N LEU A 117 3.77 8.14 -1.40
CA LEU A 117 4.08 9.28 -0.53
C LEU A 117 3.39 9.20 0.83
N TRP A 118 2.14 8.74 0.87
CA TRP A 118 1.40 8.54 2.11
C TRP A 118 2.07 7.51 3.02
N TYR A 119 2.42 6.35 2.45
CA TYR A 119 3.08 5.28 3.20
C TYR A 119 4.48 5.70 3.66
N ASP A 120 5.29 6.24 2.76
CA ASP A 120 6.66 6.65 3.05
C ASP A 120 6.68 7.81 4.04
N GLY A 121 5.76 8.77 3.93
CA GLY A 121 5.65 9.88 4.86
C GLY A 121 5.35 9.40 6.29
N ILE A 122 4.39 8.49 6.46
CA ILE A 122 4.05 7.94 7.78
C ILE A 122 5.22 7.12 8.35
N THR A 123 5.80 6.23 7.55
CA THR A 123 6.86 5.33 8.02
C THR A 123 8.17 6.07 8.29
N THR A 124 8.49 7.11 7.52
CA THR A 124 9.66 7.97 7.73
C THR A 124 9.56 8.73 9.04
N MET A 125 8.35 9.07 9.49
CA MET A 125 8.15 9.69 10.81
C MET A 125 8.05 8.65 11.94
N ALA A 126 7.47 7.48 11.66
CA ALA A 126 7.26 6.45 12.67
C ALA A 126 8.55 5.71 13.08
N TYR A 127 9.48 5.51 12.15
CA TYR A 127 10.74 4.80 12.43
C TYR A 127 11.65 5.57 13.41
N PRO A 128 11.95 6.87 13.22
CA PRO A 128 12.75 7.65 14.17
C PRO A 128 12.16 7.65 15.58
N VAL A 129 10.84 7.72 15.70
CA VAL A 129 10.14 7.58 16.99
C VAL A 129 10.39 6.22 17.62
N SER A 130 10.38 5.14 16.84
CA SER A 130 10.70 3.79 17.35
C SER A 130 12.17 3.60 17.71
N ALA A 131 13.08 4.32 17.05
CA ALA A 131 14.52 4.24 17.26
C ALA A 131 15.01 5.18 18.38
N GLY A 132 14.14 6.04 18.91
CA GLY A 132 14.47 6.99 19.97
C GLY A 132 15.26 8.22 19.47
N TYR A 133 15.08 8.59 18.20
CA TYR A 133 15.80 9.70 17.58
C TYR A 133 15.24 11.07 18.01
N ASN A 134 16.13 12.06 18.00
CA ASN A 134 15.83 13.46 18.23
C ASN A 134 15.25 14.10 16.95
N TRP A 135 14.80 15.35 17.02
CA TRP A 135 14.23 16.04 15.85
C TRP A 135 15.25 16.24 14.72
N ASP A 136 16.49 16.63 15.03
CA ASP A 136 17.54 16.84 14.02
C ASP A 136 17.96 15.53 13.33
N GLU A 137 18.00 14.43 14.09
CA GLU A 137 18.29 13.09 13.58
C GLU A 137 17.14 12.58 12.70
N THR A 138 15.89 12.85 13.09
CA THR A 138 14.69 12.56 12.31
C THR A 138 14.71 13.29 10.97
N LEU A 139 15.07 14.58 10.97
CA LEU A 139 15.18 15.36 9.75
C LEU A 139 16.31 14.85 8.85
N THR A 140 17.45 14.49 9.42
CA THR A 140 18.58 13.92 8.69
C THR A 140 18.20 12.57 8.06
N TYR A 141 17.51 11.71 8.80
CA TYR A 141 16.97 10.45 8.31
C TYR A 141 16.02 10.68 7.13
N ALA A 142 15.05 11.58 7.27
CA ALA A 142 14.09 11.90 6.22
C ALA A 142 14.77 12.41 4.94
N VAL A 143 15.77 13.30 5.06
CA VAL A 143 16.54 13.81 3.91
C VAL A 143 17.34 12.69 3.24
N SER A 144 17.99 11.82 4.03
CA SER A 144 18.76 10.69 3.49
C SER A 144 17.87 9.67 2.76
N GLY A 145 16.61 9.55 3.17
CA GLY A 145 15.62 8.65 2.60
C GLY A 145 14.98 9.11 1.29
N LEU A 146 15.15 10.39 0.90
CA LEU A 146 14.44 10.98 -0.24
C LEU A 146 14.64 10.24 -1.56
N ILE A 147 15.85 9.72 -1.81
CA ILE A 147 16.11 8.95 -3.04
C ILE A 147 15.30 7.64 -3.08
N PHE A 148 15.15 6.97 -1.92
CA PHE A 148 14.35 5.75 -1.80
C PHE A 148 12.86 6.06 -1.95
N THR A 149 12.37 7.11 -1.29
CA THR A 149 10.99 7.58 -1.47
C THR A 149 10.69 7.94 -2.92
N PHE A 150 11.62 8.62 -3.60
CA PHE A 150 11.47 8.95 -5.01
C PHE A 150 11.41 7.69 -5.88
N MET A 151 12.34 6.75 -5.71
CA MET A 151 12.34 5.49 -6.45
C MET A 151 11.08 4.67 -6.20
N HIS A 152 10.63 4.59 -4.94
CA HIS A 152 9.41 3.90 -4.55
C HIS A 152 8.18 4.56 -5.18
N ALA A 153 8.08 5.89 -5.15
CA ALA A 153 6.98 6.62 -5.77
C ALA A 153 6.93 6.42 -7.30
N VAL A 154 8.07 6.45 -7.97
CA VAL A 154 8.17 6.18 -9.42
C VAL A 154 7.76 4.75 -9.75
N SER A 155 8.24 3.78 -8.97
CA SER A 155 7.87 2.36 -9.11
C SER A 155 6.37 2.15 -8.92
N ASN A 156 5.79 2.66 -7.83
CA ASN A 156 4.35 2.54 -7.56
C ASN A 156 3.49 3.26 -8.60
N THR A 157 3.96 4.40 -9.14
CA THR A 157 3.31 5.07 -10.28
C THR A 157 3.19 4.13 -11.48
N MET A 158 4.28 3.44 -11.84
CA MET A 158 4.28 2.50 -12.97
C MET A 158 3.40 1.28 -12.68
N ILE A 159 3.54 0.67 -11.51
CA ILE A 159 2.76 -0.52 -11.11
C ILE A 159 1.27 -0.21 -11.17
N PHE A 160 0.82 0.89 -10.57
CA PHE A 160 -0.60 1.25 -10.57
C PHE A 160 -1.11 1.56 -11.97
N SER A 161 -0.32 2.28 -12.79
CA SER A 161 -0.68 2.62 -14.18
C SER A 161 -0.93 1.38 -15.05
N ILE A 162 -0.31 0.24 -14.73
CA ILE A 162 -0.45 -1.01 -15.47
C ILE A 162 -1.54 -1.90 -14.84
N VAL A 163 -1.43 -2.15 -13.54
CA VAL A 163 -2.21 -3.17 -12.83
C VAL A 163 -3.66 -2.72 -12.65
N VAL A 164 -3.92 -1.48 -12.23
CA VAL A 164 -5.28 -1.02 -11.93
C VAL A 164 -6.16 -0.97 -13.19
N PRO A 165 -5.73 -0.34 -14.32
CA PRO A 165 -6.51 -0.37 -15.55
C PRO A 165 -6.70 -1.78 -16.12
N GLY A 166 -5.67 -2.62 -16.03
CA GLY A 166 -5.74 -4.02 -16.43
C GLY A 166 -6.76 -4.83 -15.61
N TYR A 167 -6.85 -4.55 -14.31
CA TYR A 167 -7.84 -5.13 -13.42
C TYR A 167 -9.27 -4.66 -13.75
N LEU A 168 -9.46 -3.35 -13.94
CA LEU A 168 -10.76 -2.75 -14.29
C LEU A 168 -11.30 -3.30 -15.61
N LYS A 169 -10.45 -3.47 -16.64
CA LYS A 169 -10.84 -4.04 -17.94
C LYS A 169 -11.38 -5.46 -17.82
N ARG A 170 -10.94 -6.24 -16.81
CA ARG A 170 -11.43 -7.60 -16.57
C ARG A 170 -12.73 -7.64 -15.76
N LEU A 171 -13.09 -6.54 -15.10
CA LEU A 171 -14.34 -6.40 -14.37
C LEU A 171 -15.48 -5.84 -15.21
N SER A 172 -15.18 -5.09 -16.27
CA SER A 172 -16.17 -4.68 -17.28
C SER A 172 -16.59 -5.88 -18.14
N PRO A 173 -17.89 -6.17 -18.27
CA PRO A 173 -18.40 -7.25 -19.13
C PRO A 173 -18.11 -7.03 -20.61
#